data_AF-A0A2V9QKZ9-F1
#
_entry.id   AF-A0A2V9QKZ9-F1
#
_cell.length_a   1.000
_cell.length_b   1.000
_cell.length_c   1.000
_cell.angle_alpha   90.00
_cell.angle_beta   90.00
_cell.angle_gamma   90.00
#
_symmetry.space_group_name_H-M   'P 1'
#
loop_
_entity.id
_entity.type
_entity.pdbx_description
1 polymer ?
#
loop_
_entity_poly.entity_id
_entity_poly.type
_entity_poly.pdbx_seq_one_letter_code
_entity_poly.pdbx_strand_id
1 'polypeptide(L)' 'MPDELAPLPRGVTPYDRNNLWQLDAALAWGPDKLRFVCLWNRKGGDGFGGTEHMYETVQKYSGRVYVLDTTKLW' A
#
# COMPACT_ATOMS: atom_id res chain seq x y z
N MET A 1 -9.12 -11.85 -7.94
CA MET A 1 -8.05 -11.68 -6.92
C MET A 1 -7.42 -13.02 -6.51
N PRO A 2 -8.19 -14.07 -6.17
CA PRO A 2 -7.69 -15.45 -6.15
C PRO A 2 -7.64 -16.11 -7.54
N ASP A 3 -8.48 -15.68 -8.48
CA ASP A 3 -8.55 -16.34 -9.80
C ASP A 3 -7.47 -15.86 -10.79
N GLU A 4 -6.93 -14.66 -10.60
CA GLU A 4 -5.85 -14.10 -11.44
C GLU A 4 -4.45 -14.35 -10.89
N LEU A 5 -4.35 -14.69 -9.60
CA LEU A 5 -3.09 -14.94 -8.92
C LEU A 5 -3.09 -16.36 -8.36
N ALA A 6 -1.95 -17.03 -8.38
CA ALA A 6 -1.80 -18.32 -7.72
C ALA A 6 -2.26 -18.28 -6.24
N PRO A 7 -2.57 -19.42 -5.60
CA PRO A 7 -2.93 -19.47 -4.19
C PRO A 7 -1.98 -18.66 -3.29
N LEU A 8 -2.48 -18.15 -2.17
CA LEU A 8 -1.67 -17.37 -1.22
C LEU A 8 -0.50 -18.20 -0.67
N PRO A 9 0.75 -17.71 -0.73
CA PRO A 9 1.86 -18.29 -0.01
C PRO A 9 1.52 -18.41 1.47
N ARG A 10 2.08 -19.43 2.11
CA ARG A 10 1.96 -19.60 3.55
C ARG A 10 2.48 -18.35 4.26
N GLY A 11 1.66 -17.79 5.17
CA GLY A 11 2.03 -16.64 5.99
C GLY A 11 1.83 -15.27 5.30
N VAL A 12 1.29 -15.22 4.08
CA VAL A 12 0.97 -13.96 3.39
C VAL A 12 -0.53 -13.72 3.47
N THR A 13 -0.94 -12.55 3.95
CA THR A 13 -2.35 -12.18 3.90
C THR A 13 -2.76 -11.72 2.50
N PRO A 14 -4.04 -11.87 2.10
CA PRO A 14 -4.53 -11.29 0.85
C PRO A 14 -4.27 -9.78 0.74
N TYR A 15 -4.29 -9.06 1.87
CA TYR A 15 -4.09 -7.62 1.92
C TYR A 15 -2.62 -7.24 1.66
N ASP A 16 -1.68 -7.99 2.22
CA ASP A 16 -0.24 -7.80 1.98
C ASP A 16 0.06 -7.92 0.49
N ARG A 17 -0.44 -9.01 -0.11
CA ARG A 17 -0.28 -9.29 -1.54
C ARG A 17 -0.93 -8.20 -2.40
N ASN A 18 -2.12 -7.76 -2.04
CA ASN A 18 -2.83 -6.71 -2.77
C ASN A 18 -2.09 -5.36 -2.71
N ASN A 19 -1.52 -4.99 -1.55
CA ASN A 19 -0.74 -3.75 -1.42
C ASN A 19 0.50 -3.78 -2.34
N LEU A 20 1.23 -4.91 -2.34
CA LEU A 20 2.39 -5.09 -3.19
C LEU A 20 2.03 -5.11 -4.68
N TRP A 21 0.94 -5.79 -5.05
CA TRP A 21 0.49 -5.84 -6.43
C TRP A 21 0.04 -4.47 -6.96
N GLN A 22 -0.71 -3.70 -6.18
CA GLN A 22 -1.08 -2.33 -6.56
C GLN A 22 0.14 -1.44 -6.77
N LEU A 23 1.15 -1.56 -5.90
CA LEU A 23 2.39 -0.82 -6.04
C LEU A 23 3.17 -1.26 -7.29
N ASP A 24 3.36 -2.56 -7.50
CA ASP A 24 4.06 -3.11 -8.65
C ASP A 24 3.41 -2.70 -9.98
N ALA A 25 2.08 -2.86 -10.07
CA ALA A 25 1.29 -2.44 -11.22
C ALA A 25 1.45 -0.95 -11.52
N ALA A 26 1.51 -0.10 -10.49
CA ALA A 26 1.68 1.33 -10.67
C ALA A 26 3.14 1.73 -11.00
N LEU A 27 4.13 1.03 -10.44
CA LEU A 27 5.55 1.20 -10.78
C LEU A 27 5.86 0.83 -12.23
N ALA A 28 5.13 -0.13 -12.82
CA ALA A 28 5.26 -0.50 -14.23
C ALA A 28 5.00 0.68 -15.21
N TRP A 29 4.27 1.71 -14.77
CA TRP A 29 4.03 2.93 -15.57
C TRP A 29 5.13 4.00 -15.45
N GLY A 30 6.06 3.81 -14.50
CA GLY A 30 7.15 4.72 -14.18
C GLY A 30 7.08 5.24 -12.73
N PRO A 31 8.14 5.09 -11.91
CA PRO A 31 8.16 5.50 -10.50
C PRO A 31 7.99 7.02 -10.31
N ASP A 32 8.36 7.81 -11.31
CA ASP A 32 8.18 9.26 -11.39
C ASP A 32 6.71 9.66 -11.65
N LYS A 33 5.87 8.76 -12.15
CA LYS A 33 4.44 9.00 -12.35
C LYS A 33 3.60 8.56 -11.17
N LEU A 34 4.12 7.65 -10.34
CA LEU A 34 3.43 7.17 -9.14
C LEU A 34 3.12 8.32 -8.18
N ARG A 35 1.86 8.39 -7.74
CA ARG A 35 1.38 9.23 -6.65
C ARG A 35 0.48 8.37 -5.78
N PHE A 36 0.84 8.19 -4.52
CA PHE A 36 0.01 7.45 -3.59
C PHE A 36 -0.74 8.41 -2.67
N VAL A 37 -2.05 8.23 -2.59
CA VAL A 37 -2.93 9.00 -1.71
C VAL A 37 -3.65 8.02 -0.79
N CYS A 38 -3.65 8.28 0.51
CA CYS A 38 -4.41 7.48 1.47
C CYS A 38 -5.12 8.34 2.53
N LEU A 39 -6.24 7.85 3.03
CA LEU A 39 -6.95 8.39 4.19
C LEU A 39 -6.54 7.58 5.42
N TRP A 40 -5.85 8.21 6.37
CA TRP A 40 -5.24 7.50 7.50
C TRP A 40 -4.96 8.43 8.67
N ASN A 41 -5.31 8.01 9.88
CA ASN A 41 -5.05 8.74 11.13
C ASN A 41 -3.59 8.70 11.61
N ARG A 42 -2.66 8.18 10.79
CA ARG A 42 -1.24 7.94 11.13
C ARG A 42 -0.99 7.07 12.36
N LYS A 43 -1.98 6.30 12.82
CA LYS A 43 -1.76 5.30 13.87
C LYS A 43 -1.36 3.98 13.22
N GLY A 44 -0.35 3.35 13.83
CA GLY A 44 0.12 2.04 13.39
C GLY A 44 -0.98 0.98 13.42
N GLY A 45 -0.73 -0.10 12.68
CA GLY A 45 -1.63 -1.26 12.61
C GLY A 45 -0.94 -2.54 13.07
N ASP A 46 -1.69 -3.64 13.05
CA ASP A 46 -1.23 -4.93 13.59
C ASP A 46 -0.26 -5.69 12.66
N GLY A 47 0.26 -5.05 11.61
CA GLY A 47 1.28 -5.61 10.72
C GLY A 47 0.99 -5.41 9.24
N PHE A 48 1.46 -6.39 8.44
CA PHE A 48 1.33 -6.35 6.99
C PHE A 48 -0.14 -6.26 6.54
N GLY A 49 -0.35 -5.59 5.40
CA GLY A 49 -1.65 -5.45 4.76
C GLY A 49 -2.44 -4.21 5.19
N GLY A 50 -2.12 -3.64 6.35
CA GLY A 50 -2.68 -2.37 6.80
C GLY A 50 -2.18 -1.15 6.01
N THR A 51 -2.77 0.02 6.29
CA THR A 51 -2.43 1.28 5.64
C THR A 51 -0.99 1.72 5.93
N GLU A 52 -0.49 1.44 7.14
CA GLU A 52 0.91 1.67 7.51
C GLU A 52 1.87 0.89 6.58
N HIS A 53 1.62 -0.41 6.39
CA HIS A 53 2.40 -1.23 5.47
C HIS A 53 2.41 -0.65 4.04
N MET A 54 1.26 -0.23 3.51
CA MET A 54 1.21 0.38 2.17
C MET A 54 1.99 1.71 2.12
N TYR A 55 1.81 2.56 3.13
CA TYR A 55 2.51 3.83 3.26
C TYR A 55 4.03 3.65 3.25
N GLU A 56 4.56 2.78 4.12
CA GLU A 56 5.99 2.52 4.24
C GLU A 56 6.57 1.93 2.96
N THR A 57 5.82 1.01 2.33
CA THR A 57 6.24 0.38 1.08
C THR A 57 6.35 1.41 -0.05
N VAL A 58 5.33 2.26 -0.26
CA VAL A 58 5.41 3.31 -1.29
C VAL A 58 6.51 4.32 -0.96
N GLN A 59 6.64 4.70 0.31
CA GLN A 59 7.68 5.62 0.76
C GLN A 59 9.08 5.11 0.40
N LYS A 60 9.32 3.80 0.56
CA LYS A 60 10.58 3.13 0.21
C LYS A 60 10.89 3.16 -1.29
N TYR A 61 9.91 2.96 -2.16
CA TYR A 61 10.14 2.77 -3.61
C TYR A 61 9.97 4.03 -4.47
N SER A 62 9.16 5.00 -4.04
CA SER A 62 8.91 6.25 -4.80
C SER A 62 8.99 7.51 -3.94
N GLY A 63 8.69 7.41 -2.64
CA GLY A 63 8.74 8.54 -1.70
C GLY A 63 7.62 9.59 -1.89
N ARG A 64 6.69 9.37 -2.82
CA ARG A 64 5.63 10.32 -3.20
C ARG A 64 4.28 9.93 -2.61
N VAL A 65 4.15 10.18 -1.30
CA VAL A 65 2.97 9.83 -0.52
C VAL A 65 2.24 11.07 -0.01
N TYR A 66 0.91 11.07 -0.14
CA TYR A 66 0.01 12.10 0.38
C TYR A 66 -0.98 11.45 1.36
N VAL A 67 -0.92 11.87 2.62
CA VAL A 67 -1.80 11.34 3.67
C VAL A 67 -2.86 12.38 4.01
N LEU A 68 -4.12 12.02 3.79
CA LEU A 68 -5.27 12.72 4.35
C LEU A 68 -5.41 12.26 5.80
N ASP A 69 -4.87 13.07 6.71
CA ASP A 69 -4.80 12.76 8.13
C ASP A 69 -6.12 13.05 8.82
N THR A 70 -6.87 11.99 9.16
CA THR A 70 -8.21 12.14 9.75
C THR A 70 -8.20 12.79 11.13
N THR A 71 -7.05 12.92 11.79
CA THR A 71 -6.91 13.67 13.05
C THR A 71 -6.81 15.19 12.83
N LYS A 72 -6.67 15.61 11.57
CA LYS A 72 -6.52 17.01 11.14
C LYS A 72 -7.63 17.45 10.17
N LEU A 73 -8.60 16.58 9.92
CA LEU A 73 -9.82 16.93 9.20
C LEU A 73 -10.79 17.60 10.18
N TRP A 74 -11.63 18.48 9.64
CA TRP A 74 -12.49 19.43 10.35
C TRP A 74 -13.44 18.81 11.39
#